data_AF-A0A7C1X1Z0-F1
#
_entry.id   AF-A0A7C1X1Z0-F1
#
_cell.length_a   1.000
_cell.length_b   1.000
_cell.length_c   1.000
_cell.angle_alpha   90.00
_cell.angle_beta   90.00
_cell.angle_gamma   90.00
#
_symmetry.space_group_name_H-M   'P 1'
#
loop_
_entity.id
_entity.type
_entity.pdbx_description
1 polymer ?
#
loop_
_entity_poly.entity_id
_entity_poly.type
_entity_poly.pdbx_seq_one_letter_code
_entity_poly.pdbx_strand_id
1 'polypeptide(L)'
;MAGNRFENYSGSQLSVQLRHNVERLWQVLQGIRPPKQYVNVEGGGIEQQHDWRLRLHHCANYAAALTILKQENRSLRLLELGCGTGVLSYGLARIMPAEWSLMATDYSRYLIEYARQQYSTPNLVFDCLDVNDISASALKEFDAVLMLELIEHLNCWETRELLHRLGAGLKPASLVVISTPDRSAFPRDHSGYYPHKIEYRYSTLFRFLSGLQNNPFRSFELYQIVAPGIVRAAVRAERRGGYLLNRFAGLVERLSSHQVHFHRYQRRVLSWLSRIFWRLTGGGQKCDITRLLDDFQLTGTDTGDHQLSFSLIAVLRK
;
A
#
# COMPACT_ATOMS: atom_id res chain seq x y z
N MET A 1 21.04 -24.04 36.73
CA MET A 1 19.84 -24.63 36.09
C MET A 1 19.07 -23.49 35.42
N ALA A 2 19.39 -23.21 34.16
CA ALA A 2 18.75 -22.19 33.34
C ALA A 2 18.14 -22.93 32.15
N GLY A 3 16.86 -23.28 32.28
CA GLY A 3 16.12 -24.01 31.25
C GLY A 3 15.55 -23.06 30.21
N ASN A 4 15.85 -23.39 28.94
CA ASN A 4 15.09 -23.13 27.72
C ASN A 4 14.45 -21.75 27.50
N ARG A 5 15.14 -20.93 26.70
CA ARG A 5 14.56 -19.83 25.90
C ARG A 5 14.77 -20.00 24.40
N PHE A 6 14.98 -21.24 23.95
CA PHE A 6 15.21 -21.56 22.53
C PHE A 6 14.43 -22.80 22.16
N GLU A 7 13.12 -22.65 21.97
CA GLU A 7 12.31 -23.58 21.18
C GLU A 7 10.96 -22.91 20.85
N ASN A 8 10.60 -22.96 19.57
CA ASN A 8 9.29 -22.63 18.97
C ASN A 8 9.06 -21.22 18.37
N TYR A 9 9.97 -20.77 17.48
CA TYR A 9 9.59 -19.88 16.37
C TYR A 9 8.87 -20.66 15.26
N SER A 10 7.67 -21.14 15.57
CA SER A 10 6.62 -21.28 14.55
C SER A 10 6.11 -19.86 14.26
N GLY A 11 5.97 -19.47 12.98
CA GLY A 11 5.75 -18.07 12.57
C GLY A 11 4.69 -17.37 13.42
N SER A 12 5.01 -16.15 13.89
CA SER A 12 4.21 -15.37 14.85
C SER A 12 2.71 -15.44 14.56
N GLN A 13 1.85 -15.43 15.59
CA GLN A 13 0.39 -15.43 15.43
C GLN A 13 -0.08 -14.34 14.45
N LEU A 14 0.60 -13.18 14.42
CA LEU A 14 0.40 -12.12 13.44
C LEU A 14 0.69 -12.56 11.99
N SER A 15 1.74 -13.34 11.75
CA SER A 15 2.06 -13.88 10.41
C SER A 15 1.00 -14.88 9.93
N VAL A 16 0.46 -15.72 10.82
CA VAL A 16 -0.67 -16.60 10.49
C VAL A 16 -1.91 -15.79 10.11
N GLN A 17 -2.25 -14.77 10.90
CA GLN A 17 -3.36 -13.87 10.62
C GLN A 17 -3.17 -13.07 9.33
N LEU A 18 -1.94 -12.59 9.07
CA LEU A 18 -1.57 -11.93 7.82
C LEU A 18 -1.88 -12.82 6.64
N ARG A 19 -1.31 -14.04 6.60
CA ARG A 19 -1.51 -14.98 5.48
C ARG A 19 -2.99 -15.22 5.21
N HIS A 20 -3.76 -15.49 6.26
CA HIS A 20 -5.20 -15.69 6.16
C HIS A 20 -5.94 -14.45 5.61
N ASN A 21 -5.60 -13.25 6.08
CA ASN A 21 -6.20 -12.01 5.56
C ASN A 21 -5.79 -11.74 4.10
N VAL A 22 -4.56 -12.06 3.70
CA VAL A 22 -4.12 -11.96 2.29
C VAL A 22 -4.92 -12.90 1.40
N GLU A 23 -5.14 -14.16 1.80
CA GLU A 23 -5.96 -15.11 1.04
C GLU A 23 -7.38 -14.60 0.85
N ARG A 24 -8.03 -14.15 1.93
CA ARG A 24 -9.39 -13.62 1.88
C ARG A 24 -9.49 -12.41 0.96
N LEU A 25 -8.56 -11.47 1.08
CA LEU A 25 -8.53 -10.29 0.21
C LEU A 25 -8.30 -10.68 -1.25
N TRP A 26 -7.35 -11.56 -1.50
CA TRP A 26 -7.04 -12.07 -2.83
C TRP A 26 -8.25 -12.74 -3.49
N GLN A 27 -9.00 -13.56 -2.76
CA GLN A 27 -10.23 -14.21 -3.24
C GLN A 27 -11.31 -13.18 -3.60
N VAL A 28 -11.53 -12.16 -2.75
CA VAL A 28 -12.50 -11.09 -3.05
C VAL A 28 -12.11 -10.40 -4.36
N LEU A 29 -10.84 -10.02 -4.49
CA LEU A 29 -10.38 -9.33 -5.68
C LEU A 29 -10.51 -10.22 -6.93
N GLN A 30 -10.18 -11.52 -6.87
CA GLN A 30 -10.30 -12.42 -8.03
C GLN A 30 -11.71 -12.45 -8.64
N GLY A 31 -12.75 -12.24 -7.82
CA GLY A 31 -14.13 -12.14 -8.29
C GLY A 31 -14.47 -10.84 -9.03
N ILE A 32 -13.60 -9.83 -8.98
CA ILE A 32 -13.82 -8.52 -9.58
C ILE A 32 -13.35 -8.55 -11.04
N ARG A 33 -14.23 -8.18 -11.97
CA ARG A 33 -13.89 -8.05 -13.39
C ARG A 33 -13.03 -6.79 -13.59
N PRO A 34 -11.88 -6.89 -14.28
CA PRO A 34 -11.05 -5.72 -14.55
C PRO A 34 -11.82 -4.74 -15.46
N PRO A 35 -11.66 -3.42 -15.27
CA PRO A 35 -12.31 -2.43 -16.11
C PRO A 35 -11.83 -2.52 -17.56
N LYS A 36 -12.73 -2.21 -18.50
CA LYS A 36 -12.43 -2.25 -19.94
C LYS A 36 -11.44 -1.16 -20.39
N GLN A 37 -11.22 -0.14 -19.57
CA GLN A 37 -10.34 1.00 -19.84
C GLN A 37 -9.52 1.35 -18.59
N TYR A 38 -8.33 1.91 -18.79
CA TYR A 38 -7.51 2.44 -17.69
C TYR A 38 -8.24 3.61 -17.02
N VAL A 39 -8.51 3.52 -15.73
CA VAL A 39 -9.23 4.53 -14.95
C VAL A 39 -8.24 5.37 -14.14
N ASN A 40 -7.19 4.77 -13.57
CA ASN A 40 -6.19 5.48 -12.78
C ASN A 40 -4.90 5.65 -13.60
N VAL A 41 -4.57 6.90 -13.94
CA VAL A 41 -3.39 7.27 -14.73
C VAL A 41 -2.20 7.69 -13.86
N GLU A 42 -2.39 7.80 -12.55
CA GLU A 42 -1.36 8.30 -11.61
C GLU A 42 -0.62 7.17 -10.89
N GLY A 43 -0.96 5.92 -11.20
CA GLY A 43 -0.41 4.71 -10.56
C GLY A 43 -1.47 3.95 -9.76
N GLY A 44 -1.10 2.88 -9.05
CA GLY A 44 -1.96 2.23 -8.06
C GLY A 44 -3.24 1.51 -8.53
N GLY A 45 -3.62 1.58 -9.81
CA GLY A 45 -4.80 0.88 -10.35
C GLY A 45 -4.63 -0.64 -10.44
N ILE A 46 -4.76 -1.34 -9.32
CA ILE A 46 -4.48 -2.79 -9.19
C ILE A 46 -5.38 -3.66 -10.06
N GLU A 47 -6.63 -3.27 -10.23
CA GLU A 47 -7.58 -3.95 -11.09
C GLU A 47 -7.28 -3.73 -12.59
N GLN A 48 -6.44 -2.76 -12.92
CA GLN A 48 -5.98 -2.45 -14.28
C GLN A 48 -4.63 -3.09 -14.59
N GLN A 49 -3.95 -3.64 -13.57
CA GLN A 49 -2.64 -4.27 -13.68
C GLN A 49 -2.78 -5.78 -13.92
N HIS A 50 -2.20 -6.27 -15.01
CA HIS A 50 -2.11 -7.72 -15.28
C HIS A 50 -1.00 -8.43 -14.46
N ASP A 51 -0.26 -7.69 -13.64
CA ASP A 51 0.78 -8.25 -12.77
C ASP A 51 0.19 -8.71 -11.43
N TRP A 52 0.08 -10.02 -11.28
CA TRP A 52 -0.39 -10.65 -10.05
C TRP A 52 0.52 -10.32 -8.85
N ARG A 53 1.81 -10.06 -9.06
CA ARG A 53 2.77 -9.76 -7.99
C ARG A 53 2.47 -8.41 -7.36
N LEU A 54 2.21 -7.41 -8.19
CA LEU A 54 1.82 -6.10 -7.70
C LEU A 54 0.48 -6.17 -6.97
N ARG A 55 -0.49 -6.90 -7.53
CA ARG A 55 -1.75 -7.15 -6.84
C ARG A 55 -1.54 -7.82 -5.48
N LEU A 56 -0.66 -8.81 -5.39
CA LEU A 56 -0.36 -9.53 -4.16
C LEU A 56 0.36 -8.62 -3.16
N HIS A 57 1.27 -7.76 -3.62
CA HIS A 57 1.94 -6.73 -2.83
C HIS A 57 0.90 -5.84 -2.13
N HIS A 58 -0.03 -5.26 -2.89
CA HIS A 58 -1.06 -4.42 -2.31
C HIS A 58 -2.03 -5.18 -1.41
N CYS A 59 -2.38 -6.43 -1.75
CA CYS A 59 -3.16 -7.29 -0.86
C CYS A 59 -2.45 -7.48 0.49
N ALA A 60 -1.14 -7.68 0.47
CA ALA A 60 -0.33 -7.85 1.66
C ALA A 60 -0.38 -6.61 2.56
N ASN A 61 -0.31 -5.42 1.97
CA ASN A 61 -0.30 -4.16 2.74
C ASN A 61 -1.64 -3.93 3.44
N TYR A 62 -2.76 -4.13 2.75
CA TYR A 62 -4.10 -4.02 3.34
C TYR A 62 -4.37 -5.12 4.37
N ALA A 63 -3.93 -6.35 4.08
CA ALA A 63 -4.06 -7.45 5.02
C ALA A 63 -3.22 -7.24 6.28
N ALA A 64 -2.01 -6.67 6.17
CA ALA A 64 -1.16 -6.33 7.30
C ALA A 64 -1.81 -5.22 8.15
N ALA A 65 -2.31 -4.16 7.52
CA ALA A 65 -3.06 -3.11 8.21
C ALA A 65 -4.24 -3.71 9.00
N LEU A 66 -5.05 -4.57 8.37
CA LEU A 66 -6.16 -5.24 9.05
C LEU A 66 -5.70 -6.14 10.21
N THR A 67 -4.64 -6.93 10.01
CA THR A 67 -4.07 -7.82 11.03
C THR A 67 -3.63 -7.03 12.26
N ILE A 68 -3.00 -5.87 12.08
CA ILE A 68 -2.54 -5.03 13.17
C ILE A 68 -3.71 -4.32 13.85
N LEU A 69 -4.62 -3.72 13.08
CA LEU A 69 -5.78 -3.02 13.65
C LEU A 69 -6.68 -3.94 14.46
N LYS A 70 -6.79 -5.23 14.09
CA LYS A 70 -7.57 -6.23 14.85
C LYS A 70 -7.04 -6.45 16.27
N GLN A 71 -5.78 -6.09 16.56
CA GLN A 71 -5.22 -6.20 17.90
C GLN A 71 -5.80 -5.16 18.88
N GLU A 72 -6.45 -4.10 18.37
CA GLU A 72 -7.08 -3.07 19.22
C GLU A 72 -8.34 -3.57 19.94
N ASN A 73 -8.85 -4.76 19.60
CA ASN A 73 -9.96 -5.44 20.28
C ASN A 73 -11.20 -4.56 20.52
N ARG A 74 -11.51 -3.67 19.58
CA ARG A 74 -12.65 -2.76 19.62
C ARG A 74 -13.17 -2.47 18.20
N SER A 75 -14.38 -1.94 18.10
CA SER A 75 -14.90 -1.40 16.84
C SER A 75 -14.09 -0.16 16.43
N LEU A 76 -13.73 -0.07 15.15
CA LEU A 76 -12.97 1.04 14.59
C LEU A 76 -13.75 1.69 13.44
N ARG A 77 -13.84 3.02 13.49
CA ARG A 77 -14.21 3.85 12.34
C ARG A 77 -12.94 4.28 11.62
N LEU A 78 -12.76 3.78 10.39
CA LEU A 78 -11.55 3.96 9.59
C LEU A 78 -11.75 5.08 8.57
N LEU A 79 -10.74 5.93 8.43
CA LEU A 79 -10.57 6.83 7.29
C LEU A 79 -9.40 6.34 6.45
N GLU A 80 -9.55 6.23 5.14
CA GLU A 80 -8.46 5.92 4.23
C GLU A 80 -8.20 7.11 3.31
N LEU A 81 -6.94 7.50 3.19
CA LEU A 81 -6.47 8.58 2.34
C LEU A 81 -5.78 8.00 1.10
N GLY A 82 -6.25 8.37 -0.10
CA GLY A 82 -5.69 7.89 -1.37
C GLY A 82 -6.20 6.51 -1.79
N CYS A 83 -7.51 6.26 -1.72
CA CYS A 83 -8.10 4.96 -2.04
C CYS A 83 -8.09 4.61 -3.55
N GLY A 84 -7.75 5.58 -4.42
CA GLY A 84 -7.71 5.41 -5.85
C GLY A 84 -9.05 4.93 -6.41
N THR A 85 -9.04 3.79 -7.10
CA THR A 85 -10.25 3.21 -7.71
C THR A 85 -11.20 2.57 -6.69
N GLY A 86 -10.78 2.45 -5.43
CA GLY A 86 -11.57 1.89 -4.33
C GLY A 86 -11.63 0.36 -4.31
N VAL A 87 -10.95 -0.35 -5.21
CA VAL A 87 -11.04 -1.81 -5.32
C VAL A 87 -10.52 -2.52 -4.07
N LEU A 88 -9.44 -2.03 -3.49
CA LEU A 88 -8.84 -2.57 -2.27
C LEU A 88 -9.63 -2.18 -1.03
N SER A 89 -10.11 -0.94 -0.95
CA SER A 89 -11.02 -0.47 0.10
C SER A 89 -12.28 -1.32 0.16
N TYR A 90 -12.84 -1.65 -1.01
CA TYR A 90 -13.93 -2.61 -1.13
C TYR A 90 -13.54 -4.01 -0.64
N GLY A 91 -12.38 -4.50 -1.06
CA GLY A 91 -11.85 -5.78 -0.58
C GLY A 91 -11.68 -5.81 0.94
N LEU A 92 -11.11 -4.76 1.53
CA LEU A 92 -10.89 -4.61 2.97
C LEU A 92 -12.22 -4.56 3.72
N ALA A 93 -13.17 -3.74 3.26
CA ALA A 93 -14.49 -3.61 3.87
C ALA A 93 -15.27 -4.95 3.90
N ARG A 94 -15.02 -5.82 2.91
CA ARG A 94 -15.61 -7.18 2.83
C ARG A 94 -15.00 -8.18 3.82
N ILE A 95 -13.79 -7.93 4.32
CA ILE A 95 -13.07 -8.89 5.18
C ILE A 95 -12.79 -8.40 6.60
N MET A 96 -12.94 -7.10 6.85
CA MET A 96 -12.87 -6.49 8.18
C MET A 96 -14.06 -6.89 9.06
N PRO A 97 -13.98 -6.72 10.39
CA PRO A 97 -15.12 -6.98 11.28
C PRO A 97 -16.37 -6.19 10.86
N ALA A 98 -17.54 -6.79 11.03
CA ALA A 98 -18.80 -6.23 10.51
C ALA A 98 -19.21 -4.93 11.23
N GLU A 99 -18.75 -4.76 12.46
CA GLU A 99 -18.98 -3.59 13.31
C GLU A 99 -18.01 -2.43 13.02
N TRP A 100 -17.06 -2.60 12.10
CA TRP A 100 -16.18 -1.53 11.64
C TRP A 100 -16.80 -0.81 10.45
N SER A 101 -16.41 0.45 10.24
CA SER A 101 -16.80 1.23 9.07
C SER A 101 -15.58 1.85 8.39
N LEU A 102 -15.60 1.96 7.07
CA LEU A 102 -14.53 2.55 6.28
C LEU A 102 -15.06 3.71 5.43
N MET A 103 -14.49 4.89 5.62
CA MET A 103 -14.59 6.01 4.68
C MET A 103 -13.33 6.02 3.83
N ALA A 104 -13.46 5.62 2.56
CA ALA A 104 -12.35 5.56 1.61
C ALA A 104 -12.34 6.81 0.75
N THR A 105 -11.25 7.58 0.81
CA THR A 105 -11.19 8.90 0.17
C THR A 105 -10.05 9.06 -0.80
N ASP A 106 -10.26 9.90 -1.81
CA ASP A 106 -9.27 10.26 -2.81
C ASP A 106 -9.56 11.69 -3.28
N TYR A 107 -8.53 12.43 -3.67
CA TYR A 107 -8.69 13.81 -4.14
C TYR A 107 -9.31 13.85 -5.55
N SER A 108 -9.20 12.77 -6.31
CA SER A 108 -9.77 12.66 -7.65
C SER A 108 -11.26 12.32 -7.60
N ARG A 109 -12.09 13.34 -7.82
CA ARG A 109 -13.55 13.18 -7.95
C ARG A 109 -13.94 12.11 -8.98
N TYR A 110 -13.19 12.02 -10.08
CA TYR A 110 -13.42 11.00 -11.12
C TYR A 110 -13.24 9.58 -10.58
N LEU A 111 -12.18 9.33 -9.79
CA LEU A 111 -11.93 8.02 -9.18
C LEU A 111 -13.01 7.67 -8.16
N ILE A 112 -13.44 8.64 -7.36
CA ILE A 112 -14.52 8.46 -6.37
C ILE A 112 -15.87 8.17 -7.03
N GLU A 113 -16.21 8.89 -8.10
CA GLU A 113 -17.43 8.60 -8.86
C GLU A 113 -17.40 7.20 -9.48
N TYR A 114 -16.25 6.78 -10.00
CA TYR A 114 -16.06 5.40 -10.47
C TYR A 114 -16.21 4.38 -9.33
N ALA A 115 -15.56 4.60 -8.18
CA ALA A 115 -15.60 3.69 -7.04
C ALA A 115 -17.04 3.51 -6.53
N ARG A 116 -17.81 4.61 -6.39
CA ARG A 116 -19.23 4.59 -5.99
C ARG A 116 -20.12 3.81 -6.95
N GLN A 117 -19.79 3.80 -8.25
CA GLN A 117 -20.55 3.04 -9.25
C GLN A 117 -20.23 1.55 -9.24
N GLN A 118 -18.97 1.19 -8.94
CA GLN A 118 -18.51 -0.21 -9.04
C GLN A 118 -18.64 -0.99 -7.73
N TYR A 119 -18.50 -0.32 -6.59
CA TYR A 119 -18.31 -0.99 -5.31
C TYR A 119 -19.29 -0.46 -4.27
N SER A 120 -19.95 -1.37 -3.57
CA SER A 120 -20.86 -1.06 -2.48
C SER A 120 -20.89 -2.20 -1.46
N THR A 121 -20.83 -1.85 -0.18
CA THR A 121 -21.04 -2.75 0.97
C THR A 121 -21.55 -1.90 2.14
N PRO A 122 -22.35 -2.44 3.09
CA PRO A 122 -22.99 -1.62 4.13
C PRO A 122 -22.06 -0.81 5.02
N ASN A 123 -20.80 -1.21 5.11
CA ASN A 123 -19.78 -0.62 5.96
C ASN A 123 -18.71 0.20 5.19
N LEU A 124 -18.97 0.55 3.92
CA LEU A 124 -18.05 1.32 3.08
C LEU A 124 -18.75 2.52 2.47
N VAL A 125 -18.14 3.68 2.63
CA VAL A 125 -18.50 4.89 1.89
C VAL A 125 -17.27 5.44 1.19
N PHE A 126 -17.48 5.98 -0.01
CA PHE A 126 -16.45 6.67 -0.76
C PHE A 126 -16.69 8.17 -0.71
N ASP A 127 -15.66 8.97 -0.53
CA ASP A 127 -15.78 10.43 -0.59
C ASP A 127 -14.59 11.14 -1.22
N CYS A 128 -14.84 12.32 -1.79
CA CYS A 128 -13.82 13.14 -2.41
C CYS A 128 -13.17 14.01 -1.33
N LEU A 129 -11.89 13.79 -1.06
CA LEU A 129 -11.16 14.50 -0.02
C LEU A 129 -9.72 14.77 -0.47
N ASP A 130 -9.34 16.04 -0.55
CA ASP A 130 -7.94 16.41 -0.61
C ASP A 130 -7.36 16.35 0.80
N VAL A 131 -6.21 15.67 0.95
CA VAL A 131 -5.51 15.54 2.23
C VAL A 131 -5.12 16.90 2.84
N ASN A 132 -5.02 17.95 2.01
CA ASN A 132 -4.73 19.31 2.42
C ASN A 132 -5.93 20.02 3.07
N ASP A 133 -7.15 19.59 2.77
CA ASP A 133 -8.39 20.26 3.16
C ASP A 133 -9.11 19.56 4.34
N ILE A 134 -8.49 18.55 4.94
CA ILE A 134 -9.10 17.79 6.03
C ILE A 134 -9.22 18.63 7.30
N SER A 135 -10.46 18.88 7.74
CA SER A 135 -10.71 19.60 8.98
C SER A 135 -10.40 18.76 10.23
N ALA A 136 -9.87 19.42 11.27
CA ALA A 136 -9.63 18.77 12.56
C ALA A 136 -10.93 18.24 13.20
N SER A 137 -12.07 18.86 12.94
CA SER A 137 -13.38 18.38 13.41
C SER A 137 -13.78 17.05 12.77
N ALA A 138 -13.57 16.89 11.46
CA ALA A 138 -13.88 15.64 10.77
C ALA A 138 -13.01 14.48 11.26
N LEU A 139 -11.73 14.76 11.56
CA LEU A 139 -10.80 13.74 12.07
C LEU A 139 -11.21 13.12 13.42
N LYS A 140 -11.97 13.83 14.25
CA LYS A 140 -12.44 13.33 15.56
C LYS A 140 -13.42 12.15 15.43
N GLU A 141 -14.00 11.95 14.25
CA GLU A 141 -14.91 10.84 13.98
C GLU A 141 -14.17 9.51 13.79
N PHE A 142 -12.87 9.52 13.50
CA PHE A 142 -12.15 8.30 13.17
C PHE A 142 -11.34 7.75 14.34
N ASP A 143 -11.25 6.43 14.40
CA ASP A 143 -10.44 5.67 15.35
C ASP A 143 -9.08 5.28 14.77
N ALA A 144 -8.99 5.19 13.44
CA ALA A 144 -7.73 5.01 12.74
C ALA A 144 -7.76 5.64 11.34
N VAL A 145 -6.60 6.11 10.89
CA VAL A 145 -6.38 6.63 9.53
C VAL A 145 -5.42 5.71 8.79
N LEU A 146 -5.77 5.32 7.55
CA LEU A 146 -4.98 4.49 6.67
C LEU A 146 -4.35 5.36 5.59
N MET A 147 -3.02 5.27 5.45
CA MET A 147 -2.22 5.86 4.38
C MET A 147 -1.48 4.73 3.68
N LEU A 148 -2.20 3.94 2.89
CA LEU A 148 -1.65 2.72 2.28
C LEU A 148 -1.17 3.05 0.87
N GLU A 149 0.13 2.90 0.64
CA GLU A 149 0.78 3.23 -0.64
C GLU A 149 0.57 4.69 -1.07
N LEU A 150 0.64 5.59 -0.09
CA LEU A 150 0.41 7.02 -0.27
C LEU A 150 1.69 7.85 -0.12
N ILE A 151 2.50 7.57 0.89
CA ILE A 151 3.59 8.46 1.29
C ILE A 151 4.73 8.52 0.28
N GLU A 152 4.88 7.49 -0.55
CA GLU A 152 5.82 7.45 -1.67
C GLU A 152 5.47 8.44 -2.78
N HIS A 153 4.20 8.85 -2.87
CA HIS A 153 3.71 9.88 -3.80
C HIS A 153 3.82 11.29 -3.23
N LEU A 154 4.20 11.42 -1.97
CA LEU A 154 4.40 12.68 -1.27
C LEU A 154 5.89 12.96 -1.09
N ASN A 155 6.25 14.24 -1.09
CA ASN A 155 7.58 14.65 -0.66
C ASN A 155 7.65 14.70 0.88
N CYS A 156 8.85 14.83 1.44
CA CYS A 156 9.04 14.77 2.89
C CYS A 156 8.32 15.88 3.66
N TRP A 157 8.14 17.06 3.03
CA TRP A 157 7.40 18.16 3.62
C TRP A 157 5.89 17.88 3.61
N GLU A 158 5.34 17.42 2.47
CA GLU A 158 3.93 17.03 2.34
C GLU A 158 3.55 15.95 3.35
N THR A 159 4.37 14.89 3.47
CA THR A 159 4.17 13.82 4.46
C THR A 159 4.19 14.37 5.89
N ARG A 160 5.15 15.24 6.21
CA ARG A 160 5.24 15.87 7.53
C ARG A 160 4.00 16.70 7.85
N GLU A 161 3.58 17.59 6.95
CA GLU A 161 2.40 18.43 7.17
C GLU A 161 1.13 17.59 7.37
N LEU A 162 0.99 16.50 6.60
CA LEU A 162 -0.11 15.56 6.78
C LEU A 162 -0.06 14.89 8.17
N LEU A 163 1.10 14.41 8.61
CA LEU A 163 1.25 13.82 9.95
C LEU A 163 0.91 14.83 11.06
N HIS A 164 1.33 16.10 10.94
CA HIS A 164 0.97 17.18 11.87
C HIS A 164 -0.53 17.47 11.90
N ARG A 165 -1.18 17.54 10.73
CA ARG A 165 -2.63 17.71 10.62
C ARG A 165 -3.38 16.57 11.29
N LEU A 166 -2.99 15.32 11.01
CA LEU A 166 -3.57 14.13 11.65
C LEU A 166 -3.32 14.13 13.16
N GLY A 167 -2.10 14.43 13.59
CA GLY A 167 -1.74 14.55 15.00
C GLY A 167 -2.55 15.61 15.74
N ALA A 168 -2.90 16.72 15.10
CA ALA A 168 -3.70 17.77 15.71
C ALA A 168 -5.21 17.46 15.73
N GLY A 169 -5.73 16.76 14.71
CA GLY A 169 -7.16 16.50 14.56
C GLY A 169 -7.67 15.21 15.22
N LEU A 170 -6.84 14.18 15.30
CA LEU A 170 -7.26 12.87 15.83
C LEU A 170 -7.44 12.90 17.36
N LYS A 171 -8.45 12.16 17.83
CA LYS A 171 -8.69 11.95 19.27
C LYS A 171 -7.60 11.06 19.90
N PRO A 172 -7.37 11.16 21.22
CA PRO A 172 -6.47 10.25 21.94
C PRO A 172 -6.77 8.78 21.65
N ALA A 173 -5.74 7.93 21.65
CA ALA A 173 -5.82 6.49 21.34
C ALA A 173 -6.25 6.15 19.89
N SER A 174 -6.27 7.14 19.00
CA SER A 174 -6.40 6.88 17.56
C SER A 174 -5.08 6.41 16.95
N LEU A 175 -5.17 5.70 15.84
CA LEU A 175 -4.01 5.19 15.12
C LEU A 175 -3.84 5.85 13.75
N VAL A 176 -2.61 5.90 13.27
CA VAL A 176 -2.32 6.07 11.84
C VAL A 176 -1.53 4.86 11.37
N VAL A 177 -2.02 4.18 10.33
CA VAL A 177 -1.35 3.04 9.71
C VAL A 177 -0.87 3.47 8.33
N ILE A 178 0.44 3.33 8.10
CA ILE A 178 1.10 3.72 6.85
C ILE A 178 1.67 2.47 6.20
N SER A 179 1.49 2.30 4.89
CA SER A 179 2.30 1.36 4.11
C SER A 179 3.11 2.09 3.04
N THR A 180 4.27 1.52 2.72
CA THR A 180 5.10 1.92 1.58
C THR A 180 5.93 0.73 1.12
N PRO A 181 6.27 0.63 -0.17
CA PRO A 181 7.27 -0.31 -0.66
C PRO A 181 8.58 -0.19 0.12
N ASP A 182 9.23 -1.32 0.38
CA ASP A 182 10.55 -1.39 1.01
C ASP A 182 11.65 -1.51 -0.05
N ARG A 183 12.49 -0.47 -0.17
CA ARG A 183 13.65 -0.46 -1.06
C ARG A 183 14.89 -1.11 -0.48
N SER A 184 14.86 -1.58 0.76
CA SER A 184 16.04 -2.09 1.47
C SER A 184 16.81 -3.18 0.71
N ALA A 185 16.10 -4.08 0.03
CA ALA A 185 16.69 -5.15 -0.77
C ALA A 185 17.23 -4.73 -2.15
N PHE A 186 16.94 -3.49 -2.58
CA PHE A 186 17.21 -3.05 -3.95
C PHE A 186 18.52 -2.27 -4.08
N PRO A 187 19.22 -2.42 -5.23
CA PRO A 187 20.54 -1.82 -5.43
C PRO A 187 20.50 -0.30 -5.64
N ARG A 188 19.34 0.27 -6.00
CA ARG A 188 19.16 1.70 -6.23
C ARG A 188 18.24 2.27 -5.17
N ASP A 189 18.42 3.53 -4.82
CA ASP A 189 17.52 4.22 -3.88
C ASP A 189 16.16 4.55 -4.50
N HIS A 190 16.06 4.53 -5.83
CA HIS A 190 14.82 4.81 -6.55
C HIS A 190 14.62 3.82 -7.70
N SER A 191 13.41 3.28 -7.84
CA SER A 191 13.00 2.31 -8.87
C SER A 191 12.90 2.90 -10.27
N GLY A 192 12.90 4.25 -10.35
CA GLY A 192 12.68 5.01 -11.57
C GLY A 192 11.21 5.17 -11.93
N TYR A 193 10.29 4.63 -11.13
CA TYR A 193 8.85 4.76 -11.32
C TYR A 193 8.41 6.21 -11.10
N TYR A 194 7.84 6.82 -12.12
CA TYR A 194 7.60 8.26 -12.17
C TYR A 194 6.66 8.80 -11.10
N PRO A 195 5.56 8.09 -10.72
CA PRO A 195 4.66 8.55 -9.67
C PRO A 195 5.27 8.62 -8.27
N HIS A 196 6.35 7.89 -7.98
CA HIS A 196 7.00 7.96 -6.68
C HIS A 196 7.90 9.20 -6.62
N LYS A 197 7.66 10.07 -5.64
CA LYS A 197 8.53 11.21 -5.30
C LYS A 197 9.67 10.76 -4.37
N ILE A 198 9.39 9.83 -3.46
CA ILE A 198 10.33 9.25 -2.50
C ILE A 198 10.08 7.75 -2.43
N GLU A 199 11.15 6.96 -2.31
CA GLU A 199 11.02 5.54 -1.96
C GLU A 199 11.82 5.25 -0.71
N TYR A 200 11.18 4.56 0.24
CA TYR A 200 11.73 4.38 1.57
C TYR A 200 12.49 3.05 1.68
N ARG A 201 13.54 3.07 2.50
CA ARG A 201 14.17 1.88 3.10
C ARG A 201 13.72 1.85 4.55
N TYR A 202 13.87 0.71 5.22
CA TYR A 202 13.58 0.60 6.66
C TYR A 202 14.29 1.72 7.45
N SER A 203 15.59 1.87 7.22
CA SER A 203 16.42 2.87 7.94
C SER A 203 16.02 4.31 7.67
N THR A 204 15.59 4.65 6.44
CA THR A 204 15.21 6.02 6.09
C THR A 204 13.82 6.37 6.63
N LEU A 205 12.86 5.44 6.57
CA LEU A 205 11.54 5.64 7.18
C LEU A 205 11.64 5.70 8.70
N PHE A 206 12.39 4.78 9.32
CA PHE A 206 12.61 4.77 10.76
C PHE A 206 13.23 6.08 11.25
N ARG A 207 14.25 6.59 10.54
CA ARG A 207 14.86 7.89 10.86
C ARG A 207 13.87 9.04 10.69
N PHE A 208 13.09 9.03 9.61
CA PHE A 208 12.08 10.07 9.36
C PHE A 208 11.06 10.13 10.49
N LEU A 209 10.48 8.98 10.88
CA LEU A 209 9.46 8.88 11.93
C LEU A 209 10.02 9.07 13.35
N SER A 210 11.31 8.82 13.58
CA SER A 210 11.99 9.12 14.84
C SER A 210 12.19 10.63 15.07
N GLY A 211 12.12 11.46 14.02
CA GLY A 211 12.28 12.90 14.15
C GLY A 211 11.02 13.55 14.73
N LEU A 212 11.12 14.16 15.92
CA LEU A 212 10.00 14.85 16.60
C LEU A 212 9.38 15.98 15.76
N GLN A 213 10.18 16.62 14.90
CA GLN A 213 9.70 17.63 13.96
C GLN A 213 8.86 17.03 12.82
N ASN A 214 9.04 15.74 12.52
CA ASN A 214 8.34 15.06 11.43
C ASN A 214 7.09 14.33 11.91
N ASN A 215 7.16 13.76 13.12
CA ASN A 215 6.16 12.86 13.67
C ASN A 215 5.64 13.40 15.01
N PRO A 216 4.40 13.92 15.07
CA PRO A 216 3.79 14.45 16.29
C PRO A 216 3.14 13.37 17.19
N PHE A 217 3.20 12.10 16.79
CA PHE A 217 2.57 11.00 17.52
C PHE A 217 3.43 10.54 18.70
N ARG A 218 2.79 10.03 19.75
CA ARG A 218 3.43 9.68 21.02
C ARG A 218 4.45 8.57 20.86
N SER A 219 4.14 7.59 20.02
CA SER A 219 5.00 6.47 19.70
C SER A 219 4.68 5.95 18.31
N PHE A 220 5.64 5.22 17.74
CA PHE A 220 5.41 4.48 16.51
C PHE A 220 6.07 3.10 16.58
N GLU A 221 5.51 2.16 15.85
CA GLU A 221 6.06 0.82 15.62
C GLU A 221 6.25 0.65 14.11
N LEU A 222 7.34 -0.01 13.70
CA LEU A 222 7.65 -0.25 12.29
C LEU A 222 7.74 -1.76 12.04
N TYR A 223 6.89 -2.24 11.16
CA TYR A 223 6.80 -3.62 10.75
C TYR A 223 7.33 -3.80 9.34
N GLN A 224 7.83 -4.99 9.05
CA GLN A 224 8.23 -5.40 7.71
C GLN A 224 7.38 -6.59 7.26
N ILE A 225 6.91 -6.56 6.01
CA ILE A 225 6.34 -7.74 5.37
C ILE A 225 7.46 -8.46 4.63
N VAL A 226 7.86 -9.60 5.18
CA VAL A 226 8.96 -10.42 4.69
C VAL A 226 8.40 -11.50 3.77
N ALA A 227 8.92 -11.58 2.54
CA ALA A 227 8.66 -12.68 1.60
C ALA A 227 9.84 -12.82 0.63
N PRO A 228 10.87 -13.63 0.98
CA PRO A 228 12.12 -13.71 0.24
C PRO A 228 11.94 -14.08 -1.24
N GLY A 229 10.98 -14.95 -1.56
CA GLY A 229 10.67 -15.33 -2.95
C GLY A 229 10.22 -14.15 -3.80
N ILE A 230 9.32 -13.31 -3.27
CA ILE A 230 8.82 -12.11 -3.95
C ILE A 230 9.93 -11.09 -4.11
N VAL A 231 10.70 -10.83 -3.06
CA VAL A 231 11.80 -9.86 -3.09
C VAL A 231 12.86 -10.24 -4.12
N ARG A 232 13.32 -11.50 -4.12
CA ARG A 232 14.29 -11.98 -5.11
C ARG A 232 13.77 -11.83 -6.54
N ALA A 233 12.48 -12.07 -6.77
CA ALA A 233 11.87 -11.88 -8.09
C ALA A 233 11.84 -10.40 -8.49
N ALA A 234 11.45 -9.51 -7.58
CA ALA A 234 11.38 -8.06 -7.82
C ALA A 234 12.78 -7.46 -8.09
N VAL A 235 13.78 -7.79 -7.27
CA VAL A 235 15.17 -7.33 -7.46
C VAL A 235 15.73 -7.83 -8.79
N ARG A 236 15.45 -9.09 -9.16
CA ARG A 236 15.86 -9.66 -10.46
C ARG A 236 15.19 -8.92 -11.62
N ALA A 237 13.91 -8.57 -11.51
CA ALA A 237 13.20 -7.82 -12.54
C ALA A 237 13.81 -6.41 -12.75
N GLU A 238 14.14 -5.70 -11.66
CA GLU A 238 14.80 -4.40 -11.76
C GLU A 238 16.18 -4.51 -12.44
N ARG A 239 16.98 -5.51 -12.05
CA ARG A 239 18.31 -5.76 -12.64
C ARG A 239 18.24 -6.12 -14.12
N ARG A 240 17.16 -6.76 -14.58
CA ARG A 240 16.93 -7.13 -15.99
C ARG A 240 16.29 -6.01 -16.83
N GLY A 241 16.49 -4.76 -16.44
CA GLY A 241 16.06 -3.59 -17.23
C GLY A 241 14.77 -2.93 -16.75
N GLY A 242 14.13 -3.43 -15.68
CA GLY A 242 12.93 -2.80 -15.12
C GLY A 242 13.13 -1.32 -14.77
N TYR A 243 14.30 -0.94 -14.26
CA TYR A 243 14.63 0.46 -13.99
C TYR A 243 14.60 1.33 -15.25
N LEU A 244 15.23 0.87 -16.35
CA LEU A 244 15.28 1.62 -17.61
C LEU A 244 13.88 1.75 -18.22
N LEU A 245 13.07 0.70 -18.12
CA LEU A 245 11.68 0.71 -18.57
C LEU A 245 10.83 1.72 -17.78
N ASN A 246 10.97 1.76 -16.46
CA ASN A 246 10.29 2.75 -15.62
C ASN A 246 10.69 4.18 -16.00
N ARG A 247 11.98 4.43 -16.20
CA ARG A 247 12.50 5.75 -16.62
C ARG A 247 11.99 6.15 -18.00
N PHE A 248 11.90 5.19 -18.93
CA PHE A 248 11.35 5.42 -20.27
C PHE A 248 9.86 5.75 -20.20
N ALA A 249 9.07 4.98 -19.43
CA ALA A 249 7.65 5.27 -19.22
C ALA A 249 7.45 6.68 -18.62
N GLY A 250 8.24 7.05 -17.61
CA GLY A 250 8.21 8.39 -17.01
C GLY A 250 8.66 9.53 -17.93
N LEU A 251 9.51 9.24 -18.94
CA LEU A 251 9.83 10.21 -19.98
C LEU A 251 8.65 10.41 -20.93
N VAL A 252 8.00 9.32 -21.35
CA VAL A 252 6.81 9.36 -22.19
C VAL A 252 5.67 10.14 -21.50
N GLU A 253 5.47 9.94 -20.20
CA GLU A 253 4.48 10.69 -19.41
C GLU A 253 4.81 12.19 -19.33
N ARG A 254 6.06 12.59 -19.06
CA ARG A 254 6.46 14.01 -19.03
C ARG A 254 6.35 14.71 -20.38
N LEU A 255 6.72 14.03 -21.46
CA LEU A 255 6.61 14.60 -22.81
C LEU A 255 5.14 14.76 -23.23
N SER A 256 4.26 13.88 -22.73
CA SER A 256 2.84 13.91 -23.06
C SER A 256 2.01 14.85 -22.18
N SER A 257 2.42 15.13 -20.94
CA SER A 257 1.73 16.11 -20.08
C SER A 257 1.74 17.55 -20.61
N HIS A 258 2.61 17.84 -21.59
CA HIS A 258 2.69 19.13 -22.26
C HIS A 258 1.80 19.26 -23.51
N GLN A 259 1.09 18.20 -23.93
CA GLN A 259 0.22 18.22 -25.12
C GLN A 259 -1.11 17.46 -24.92
N VAL A 260 -2.20 18.21 -24.67
CA VAL A 260 -3.57 17.71 -24.40
C VAL A 260 -4.11 16.76 -25.49
N HIS A 261 -3.67 16.91 -26.75
CA HIS A 261 -4.17 16.13 -27.89
C HIS A 261 -3.64 14.68 -27.97
N PHE A 262 -2.69 14.27 -27.12
CA PHE A 262 -2.04 12.95 -27.23
C PHE A 262 -2.58 11.86 -26.27
N HIS A 263 -3.53 12.18 -25.39
CA HIS A 263 -4.01 11.27 -24.33
C HIS A 263 -4.55 9.91 -24.83
N ARG A 264 -5.15 9.85 -26.03
CA ARG A 264 -5.71 8.59 -26.58
C ARG A 264 -4.62 7.66 -27.12
N TYR A 265 -3.56 8.21 -27.70
CA TYR A 265 -2.41 7.46 -28.19
C TYR A 265 -1.48 7.06 -27.02
N GLN A 266 -1.36 7.92 -26.01
CA GLN A 266 -0.64 7.68 -24.76
C GLN A 266 -1.13 6.40 -24.04
N ARG A 267 -2.44 6.25 -23.83
CA ARG A 267 -3.02 5.05 -23.19
C ARG A 267 -2.66 3.77 -23.94
N ARG A 268 -2.58 3.82 -25.27
CA ARG A 268 -2.17 2.67 -26.11
C ARG A 268 -0.69 2.35 -25.97
N VAL A 269 0.19 3.35 -25.94
CA VAL A 269 1.64 3.15 -25.78
C VAL A 269 1.97 2.64 -24.38
N LEU A 270 1.43 3.25 -23.32
CA LEU A 270 1.62 2.79 -21.95
C LEU A 270 1.05 1.38 -21.74
N SER A 271 -0.13 1.09 -22.31
CA SER A 271 -0.68 -0.27 -22.31
C SER A 271 0.16 -1.28 -23.09
N TRP A 272 0.87 -0.85 -24.13
CA TRP A 272 1.75 -1.73 -24.90
C TRP A 272 3.06 -2.00 -24.15
N LEU A 273 3.66 -0.96 -23.53
CA LEU A 273 4.83 -1.09 -22.67
C LEU A 273 4.54 -1.98 -21.45
N SER A 274 3.39 -1.82 -20.80
CA SER A 274 3.00 -2.67 -19.66
C SER A 274 2.82 -4.13 -20.08
N ARG A 275 2.28 -4.41 -21.28
CA ARG A 275 2.22 -5.76 -21.85
C ARG A 275 3.60 -6.35 -22.16
N ILE A 276 4.54 -5.54 -22.65
CA ILE A 276 5.93 -6.00 -22.86
C ILE A 276 6.58 -6.32 -21.52
N PHE A 277 6.46 -5.43 -20.54
CA PHE A 277 6.96 -5.64 -19.19
C PHE A 277 6.40 -6.95 -18.63
N TRP A 278 5.08 -7.16 -18.74
CA TRP A 278 4.39 -8.40 -18.35
C TRP A 278 4.98 -9.65 -19.03
N ARG A 279 5.27 -9.61 -20.34
CA ARG A 279 5.92 -10.74 -21.03
C ARG A 279 7.34 -11.00 -20.53
N LEU A 280 8.12 -9.95 -20.30
CA LEU A 280 9.52 -10.05 -19.88
C LEU A 280 9.68 -10.46 -18.41
N THR A 281 8.72 -10.13 -17.54
CA THR A 281 8.74 -10.48 -16.11
C THR A 281 8.04 -11.80 -15.79
N GLY A 282 7.52 -12.52 -16.79
CA GLY A 282 6.92 -13.85 -16.62
C GLY A 282 5.44 -13.81 -16.21
N GLY A 283 4.70 -12.78 -16.61
CA GLY A 283 3.29 -12.56 -16.25
C GLY A 283 2.28 -13.58 -16.78
N GLY A 284 2.69 -14.52 -17.64
CA GLY A 284 1.84 -15.57 -18.19
C GLY A 284 1.61 -16.79 -17.30
N GLN A 285 2.28 -16.89 -16.14
CA GLN A 285 2.11 -18.01 -15.23
C GLN A 285 0.86 -17.83 -14.35
N LYS A 286 -0.04 -18.83 -14.33
CA LYS A 286 -1.10 -18.91 -13.31
C LYS A 286 -0.42 -18.92 -11.93
N CYS A 287 -0.68 -17.91 -11.12
CA CYS A 287 -0.12 -17.82 -9.78
C CYS A 287 -0.96 -18.64 -8.81
N ASP A 288 -0.38 -19.71 -8.28
CA ASP A 288 -0.85 -20.36 -7.06
C ASP A 288 -0.30 -19.58 -5.87
N ILE A 289 -1.11 -18.64 -5.35
CA ILE A 289 -0.68 -17.79 -4.24
C ILE A 289 -0.48 -18.56 -2.94
N THR A 290 -1.13 -19.71 -2.75
CA THR A 290 -1.09 -20.46 -1.50
C THR A 290 0.35 -20.88 -1.17
N ARG A 291 1.10 -21.33 -2.17
CA ARG A 291 2.53 -21.67 -2.00
C ARG A 291 3.42 -20.46 -1.72
N LEU A 292 3.06 -19.29 -2.22
CA LEU A 292 3.83 -18.06 -1.98
C LEU A 292 3.58 -17.50 -0.59
N LEU A 293 2.39 -17.73 -0.04
CA LEU A 293 2.00 -17.22 1.27
C LEU A 293 2.73 -17.91 2.40
N ASP A 294 3.17 -19.16 2.26
CA ASP A 294 3.96 -19.85 3.28
C ASP A 294 5.20 -19.04 3.70
N ASP A 295 5.79 -18.31 2.75
CA ASP A 295 6.96 -17.44 2.95
C ASP A 295 6.64 -16.09 3.62
N PHE A 296 5.36 -15.72 3.78
CA PHE A 296 4.97 -14.41 4.31
C PHE A 296 5.10 -14.35 5.81
N GLN A 297 5.80 -13.33 6.29
CA GLN A 297 5.93 -13.03 7.70
C GLN A 297 5.70 -11.53 7.96
N LEU A 298 5.09 -11.22 9.10
CA LEU A 298 4.95 -9.85 9.60
C LEU A 298 5.81 -9.70 10.86
N THR A 299 6.87 -8.89 10.76
CA THR A 299 7.88 -8.74 11.82
C THR A 299 7.93 -7.29 12.31
N GLY A 300 7.67 -7.06 13.61
CA GLY A 300 7.58 -5.72 14.24
C GLY A 300 8.84 -5.26 14.99
N THR A 301 9.91 -6.04 14.92
CA THR A 301 11.24 -5.72 15.48
C THR A 301 12.25 -5.68 14.35
N ASP A 302 13.21 -4.75 14.40
CA ASP A 302 14.36 -4.73 13.49
C ASP A 302 15.00 -6.13 13.45
N THR A 303 14.83 -6.83 12.34
CA THR A 303 15.33 -8.19 12.15
C THR A 303 16.83 -8.22 11.84
N GLY A 304 17.46 -7.06 11.62
CA GLY A 304 18.81 -6.91 11.10
C GLY A 304 18.96 -7.29 9.62
N ASP A 305 18.03 -8.05 9.05
CA ASP A 305 18.00 -8.46 7.64
C ASP A 305 16.79 -7.87 6.91
N HIS A 306 16.93 -6.59 6.56
CA HIS A 306 15.93 -5.87 5.77
C HIS A 306 15.96 -6.23 4.27
N GLN A 307 16.81 -7.16 3.82
CA GLN A 307 16.87 -7.54 2.41
C GLN A 307 15.81 -8.57 2.01
N LEU A 308 14.98 -8.99 2.96
CA LEU A 308 13.93 -10.00 2.76
C LEU A 308 12.51 -9.43 2.76
N SER A 309 12.36 -8.14 3.03
CA SER A 309 11.09 -7.41 3.02
C SER A 309 10.84 -6.72 1.69
N PHE A 310 9.57 -6.69 1.30
CA PHE A 310 9.11 -5.94 0.13
C PHE A 310 8.27 -4.72 0.51
N SER A 311 7.79 -4.63 1.75
CA SER A 311 6.92 -3.56 2.24
C SER A 311 7.18 -3.26 3.70
N LEU A 312 6.97 -1.99 4.07
CA LEU A 312 7.04 -1.46 5.42
C LEU A 312 5.64 -1.04 5.87
N ILE A 313 5.29 -1.35 7.12
CA ILE A 313 4.05 -0.90 7.75
C ILE A 313 4.39 -0.13 9.03
N ALA A 314 4.11 1.18 9.07
CA ALA A 314 4.28 1.98 10.28
C ALA A 314 2.94 2.17 10.99
N VAL A 315 2.93 2.04 12.31
CA VAL A 315 1.76 2.27 13.15
C VAL A 315 2.08 3.35 14.16
N LEU A 316 1.41 4.49 14.04
CA LEU A 316 1.62 5.67 14.88
C LEU A 316 0.45 5.78 15.85
N ARG A 317 0.75 6.00 17.14
CA ARG A 317 -0.25 6.04 18.21
C ARG A 317 -0.42 7.46 18.73
N LYS A 318 -1.66 7.96 18.75
CA LYS A 318 -2.02 9.27 19.28
C LYS A 318 -2.17 9.25 20.80
#